data_AF-A0A7D9IKH2-F1
#
_entry.id   AF-A0A7D9IKH2-F1
#
_cell.length_a   1.000
_cell.length_b   1.000
_cell.length_c   1.000
_cell.angle_alpha   90.00
_cell.angle_beta   90.00
_cell.angle_gamma   90.00
#
_symmetry.space_group_name_H-M   'P 1'
#
loop_
_entity.id
_entity.type
_entity.pdbx_description
1 polymer ?
#
loop_
_entity_poly.entity_id
_entity_poly.type
_entity_poly.pdbx_seq_one_letter_code
_entity_poly.pdbx_strand_id
1 'polypeptide(L)'
;ILTIDGEQLESDPVQVMSQVQTFIGVTKKIDYGTLLKYNERKGFFCLTSRMYNGHSCLGSSKGRKYPPMQRKAEEYLKDYYREPNRQLAELLHKIRQPLPHWLRNDVVQ
;
A
#
# COMPACT_ATOMS: atom_id res chain seq x y z
N ILE A 1 12.73 0.59 -12.30
CA ILE A 1 11.87 1.31 -11.33
C ILE A 1 10.88 0.30 -10.78
N LEU A 2 10.56 0.36 -9.49
CA LEU A 2 9.52 -0.45 -8.87
C LEU A 2 8.40 0.47 -8.42
N THR A 3 7.17 0.18 -8.84
CA THR A 3 5.96 0.80 -8.29
C THR A 3 5.29 -0.14 -7.31
N ILE A 4 4.89 0.37 -6.16
CA ILE A 4 4.25 -0.42 -5.10
C ILE A 4 2.76 -0.08 -5.06
N ASP A 5 1.90 -1.10 -4.99
CA ASP A 5 0.47 -0.94 -4.72
C ASP A 5 0.30 -0.59 -3.23
N GLY A 6 -0.16 0.64 -2.97
CA GLY A 6 -0.35 1.15 -1.60
C GLY A 6 -1.43 0.40 -0.81
N GLU A 7 -2.51 -0.02 -1.46
CA GLU A 7 -3.57 -0.80 -0.80
C GLU A 7 -3.08 -2.21 -0.45
N GLN A 8 -2.26 -2.80 -1.31
CA GLN A 8 -1.62 -4.09 -1.01
C GLN A 8 -0.60 -3.95 0.11
N LEU A 9 0.18 -2.85 0.17
CA LEU A 9 1.11 -2.63 1.27
C LEU A 9 0.39 -2.48 2.61
N GLU A 10 -0.79 -1.87 2.61
CA GLU A 10 -1.62 -1.74 3.82
C GLU A 10 -2.20 -3.09 4.26
N SER A 11 -2.75 -3.87 3.32
CA SER A 11 -3.49 -5.11 3.59
C SER A 11 -2.61 -6.38 3.69
N ASP A 12 -1.53 -6.45 2.92
CA ASP A 12 -0.53 -7.52 2.91
C ASP A 12 0.90 -6.96 2.69
N PRO A 13 1.47 -6.33 3.73
CA PRO A 13 2.84 -5.82 3.65
C PRO A 13 3.89 -6.93 3.49
N VAL A 14 3.59 -8.17 3.87
CA VAL A 14 4.56 -9.27 3.78
C VAL A 14 4.83 -9.61 2.32
N GLN A 15 3.78 -9.72 1.51
CA GLN A 15 3.91 -9.95 0.08
C GLN A 15 4.66 -8.81 -0.61
N VAL A 16 4.29 -7.55 -0.31
CA VAL A 16 4.94 -6.37 -0.90
C VAL A 16 6.42 -6.31 -0.53
N MET A 17 6.77 -6.54 0.74
CA MET A 17 8.17 -6.52 1.17
C MET A 17 8.99 -7.66 0.54
N SER A 18 8.40 -8.80 0.23
CA SER A 18 9.07 -9.87 -0.54
C SER A 18 9.43 -9.41 -1.97
N GLN A 19 8.53 -8.67 -2.62
CA GLN A 19 8.79 -8.09 -3.94
C GLN A 19 9.88 -7.03 -3.87
N VAL A 20 9.83 -6.14 -2.88
CA VAL A 20 10.86 -5.09 -2.66
C VAL A 20 12.23 -5.72 -2.47
N GLN A 21 12.35 -6.74 -1.61
CA GLN A 21 13.62 -7.43 -1.36
C GLN A 21 14.19 -8.07 -2.63
N THR A 22 13.32 -8.66 -3.46
CA THR A 22 13.71 -9.24 -4.74
C THR A 22 14.19 -8.16 -5.71
N PHE A 23 13.47 -7.03 -5.79
CA PHE A 23 13.82 -5.91 -6.66
C PHE A 23 15.17 -5.27 -6.32
N ILE A 24 15.48 -5.09 -5.03
CA ILE A 24 16.76 -4.50 -4.59
C ILE A 24 17.90 -5.52 -4.47
N GLY A 25 17.66 -6.80 -4.76
CA GLY A 25 18.69 -7.84 -4.75
C GLY A 25 19.18 -8.23 -3.36
N VAL A 26 18.32 -8.23 -2.34
CA VAL A 26 18.70 -8.67 -0.98
C VAL A 26 19.09 -10.15 -1.01
N THR A 27 20.36 -10.44 -0.72
CA THR A 27 20.92 -11.81 -0.71
C THR A 27 20.29 -12.69 0.36
N LYS A 28 20.10 -12.15 1.57
CA LYS A 28 19.49 -12.88 2.69
C LYS A 28 18.12 -12.27 2.99
N LYS A 29 17.06 -12.89 2.45
CA LYS A 29 15.69 -12.42 2.63
C LYS A 29 15.29 -12.43 4.11
N ILE A 30 14.72 -11.32 4.55
CA ILE A 30 14.08 -11.11 5.84
C ILE A 30 12.65 -11.64 5.73
N ASP A 31 12.28 -12.50 6.67
CA ASP A 31 10.91 -12.99 6.81
C ASP A 31 10.05 -11.97 7.56
N TYR A 32 9.42 -11.09 6.80
CA TYR A 32 8.48 -10.09 7.33
C TYR A 32 7.21 -10.72 7.92
N GLY A 33 6.86 -11.97 7.64
CA GLY A 33 5.73 -12.65 8.27
C GLY A 33 5.94 -12.92 9.76
N THR A 34 7.20 -13.05 10.18
CA THR A 34 7.56 -13.17 11.61
C THR A 34 7.70 -11.81 12.31
N LEU A 35 7.96 -10.76 11.54
CA LEU A 35 8.25 -9.42 12.05
C LEU A 35 7.03 -8.50 12.03
N LEU A 36 6.08 -8.71 11.13
CA LEU A 36 4.88 -7.90 11.02
C LEU A 36 3.69 -8.61 11.65
N LYS A 37 2.96 -7.89 12.49
CA LYS A 37 1.70 -8.36 13.07
C LYS A 37 0.64 -7.30 12.93
N TYR A 38 -0.56 -7.69 12.52
CA TYR A 38 -1.70 -6.80 12.48
C TYR A 38 -2.11 -6.40 13.90
N ASN A 39 -2.32 -5.11 14.14
CA ASN A 39 -2.81 -4.59 15.40
C ASN A 39 -4.21 -4.01 15.19
N GLU A 40 -5.24 -4.71 15.67
CA GLU A 40 -6.65 -4.32 15.50
C GLU A 40 -6.97 -2.94 16.07
N ARG A 41 -6.36 -2.56 17.20
CA ARG A 41 -6.59 -1.24 17.81
C ARG A 41 -6.02 -0.12 16.95
N LYS A 42 -4.87 -0.37 16.33
CA LYS A 42 -4.22 0.57 15.42
C LYS A 42 -4.89 0.56 14.04
N GLY A 43 -5.38 -0.59 13.59
CA GLY A 43 -5.92 -0.84 12.25
C GLY A 43 -4.87 -1.14 11.18
N PHE A 44 -3.61 -1.35 11.57
CA PHE A 44 -2.48 -1.51 10.64
C PHE A 44 -1.51 -2.59 11.12
N PHE A 45 -0.68 -3.09 10.21
CA PHE A 45 0.48 -3.93 10.54
C PHE A 45 1.56 -3.12 11.26
N CYS A 46 2.13 -3.72 12.31
CA CYS A 46 3.17 -3.14 13.14
C CYS A 46 4.37 -4.08 13.23
N LEU A 47 5.56 -3.52 13.50
CA LEU A 47 6.77 -4.29 13.71
C LEU A 47 6.76 -4.93 15.10
N THR A 48 7.09 -6.20 15.18
CA THR A 48 7.30 -6.93 16.41
C THR A 48 8.77 -6.76 16.81
N SER A 49 9.03 -5.83 17.74
CA SER A 49 10.38 -5.66 18.27
C SER A 49 10.66 -6.74 19.31
N ARG A 50 11.81 -7.39 19.21
CA ARG A 50 12.37 -8.21 20.30
C ARG A 50 13.23 -7.39 21.28
N MET A 51 13.65 -6.18 20.89
CA MET A 51 14.56 -5.33 21.68
C MET A 51 13.84 -4.38 22.65
N TYR A 52 12.60 -4.02 22.34
CA TYR A 52 11.74 -3.23 23.20
C TYR A 52 10.53 -4.11 23.49
N ASN A 53 10.21 -4.36 24.76
CA ASN A 53 9.13 -5.24 25.23
C ASN A 53 7.73 -4.83 24.71
N GLY A 54 7.47 -4.94 23.41
CA GLY A 54 6.22 -4.52 22.77
C GLY A 54 6.27 -4.44 21.24
N HIS A 55 5.08 -4.47 20.63
CA HIS A 55 4.88 -4.18 19.21
C HIS A 55 5.13 -2.68 18.96
N SER A 56 6.08 -2.35 18.09
CA SER A 56 6.33 -0.97 17.66
C SER A 56 5.47 -0.68 16.42
N CYS A 57 4.34 -0.03 16.65
CA CYS A 57 3.52 0.52 15.58
C CYS A 57 4.06 1.87 15.12
N LEU A 58 3.76 2.24 13.88
CA LEU A 58 3.99 3.61 13.41
C LEU A 58 3.25 4.62 14.30
N GLY A 59 3.88 5.79 14.51
CA GLY A 59 3.40 6.83 15.41
C GLY A 59 1.99 7.37 15.09
N SER A 60 1.46 8.22 15.96
CA SER A 60 0.12 8.80 15.84
C SER A 60 -0.10 9.61 14.56
N SER A 61 0.98 10.11 13.93
CA SER A 61 0.91 10.82 12.65
C SER A 61 0.65 9.92 11.43
N LYS A 62 0.69 8.59 11.58
CA LYS A 62 0.46 7.61 10.51
C LYS A 62 -0.81 6.80 10.79
N GLY A 63 -1.68 6.68 9.79
CA GLY A 63 -3.00 6.04 9.94
C GLY A 63 -3.98 6.88 10.77
N ARG A 64 -4.04 8.19 10.50
CA ARG A 64 -4.97 9.09 11.18
C ARG A 64 -6.41 8.71 10.83
N LYS A 65 -7.30 8.74 11.82
CA LYS A 65 -8.74 8.53 11.61
C LYS A 65 -9.35 9.84 11.12
N TYR A 66 -9.76 9.86 9.86
CA TYR A 66 -10.52 10.96 9.28
C TYR A 66 -12.01 10.61 9.26
N PRO A 67 -12.92 11.59 9.39
CA PRO A 67 -14.31 11.37 9.02
C PRO A 67 -14.41 10.86 7.58
N PRO A 68 -15.42 10.04 7.25
CA PRO A 68 -15.66 9.62 5.87
C PRO A 68 -15.76 10.81 4.93
N MET A 69 -15.21 10.68 3.73
CA MET A 69 -15.33 11.70 2.69
C MET A 69 -16.80 11.91 2.32
N GLN A 70 -17.20 13.16 2.05
CA GLN A 70 -18.54 13.42 1.54
C GLN A 70 -18.72 12.79 0.16
N ARG A 71 -19.83 12.09 -0.05
CA ARG A 71 -20.09 11.36 -1.31
C ARG A 71 -19.95 12.25 -2.56
N LYS A 72 -20.44 13.50 -2.51
CA LYS A 72 -20.30 14.46 -3.62
C LYS A 72 -18.84 14.80 -3.93
N ALA A 73 -17.99 14.90 -2.91
CA ALA A 73 -16.57 15.16 -3.10
C ALA A 73 -15.87 13.91 -3.67
N GLU A 74 -16.23 12.72 -3.20
CA GLU A 74 -15.69 11.46 -3.73
C GLU A 74 -16.06 11.28 -5.21
N GLU A 75 -17.33 11.47 -5.58
CA GLU A 75 -17.82 11.44 -6.96
C GLU A 75 -17.05 12.44 -7.84
N TYR A 76 -16.92 13.69 -7.39
CA TYR A 76 -16.15 14.72 -8.09
C TYR A 76 -14.69 14.31 -8.31
N LEU A 77 -14.02 13.76 -7.28
CA LEU A 77 -12.62 13.36 -7.40
C LEU A 77 -12.44 12.16 -8.32
N LYS A 78 -13.37 11.19 -8.32
CA LYS A 78 -13.35 10.06 -9.26
C LYS A 78 -13.43 10.56 -10.70
N ASP A 79 -14.34 11.51 -10.99
CA ASP A 79 -14.45 12.09 -12.32
C ASP A 79 -13.23 12.94 -12.69
N TYR A 80 -12.73 13.74 -11.75
CA TYR A 80 -11.55 14.60 -11.95
C TYR A 80 -10.29 13.77 -12.28
N TYR A 81 -10.07 12.67 -11.56
CA TYR A 81 -8.90 11.81 -11.76
C TYR A 81 -9.07 10.74 -12.84
N ARG A 82 -10.26 10.61 -13.45
CA ARG A 82 -10.54 9.56 -14.45
C ARG A 82 -9.52 9.53 -15.59
N GLU A 83 -9.30 10.66 -16.24
CA GLU A 83 -8.37 10.77 -17.36
C GLU A 83 -6.89 10.65 -16.93
N PRO A 84 -6.43 11.35 -15.86
CA PRO A 84 -5.11 11.10 -15.29
C PRO A 84 -4.85 9.62 -14.93
N ASN A 85 -5.84 8.92 -14.39
CA ASN A 85 -5.73 7.51 -14.02
C ASN A 85 -5.62 6.60 -15.24
N ARG A 86 -6.31 6.90 -16.35
CA ARG A 86 -6.13 6.21 -17.63
C ARG A 86 -4.72 6.38 -18.17
N GLN A 87 -4.21 7.61 -18.18
CA GLN A 87 -2.84 7.91 -18.62
C GLN A 87 -1.80 7.23 -17.72
N LEU A 88 -2.04 7.17 -16.41
CA LEU A 88 -1.20 6.42 -15.48
C LEU A 88 -1.21 4.93 -15.80
N ALA A 89 -2.36 4.33 -16.09
CA ALA A 89 -2.46 2.92 -16.46
C ALA A 89 -1.68 2.60 -17.74
N GLU A 90 -1.80 3.45 -18.77
CA GLU A 90 -1.02 3.34 -20.01
C GLU A 90 0.48 3.47 -19.75
N LEU A 91 0.89 4.43 -18.92
CA LEU A 91 2.28 4.63 -18.53
C LEU A 91 2.84 3.38 -17.83
N LEU A 92 2.13 2.86 -16.82
CA LEU A 92 2.53 1.65 -16.08
C LEU A 92 2.69 0.46 -17.01
N HIS A 93 1.75 0.27 -17.95
CA HIS A 93 1.85 -0.76 -18.97
C HIS A 93 3.11 -0.59 -19.83
N LYS A 94 3.37 0.62 -20.31
CA LYS A 94 4.56 0.95 -21.13
C LYS A 94 5.87 0.68 -20.40
N ILE A 95 5.94 0.96 -19.10
CA ILE A 95 7.12 0.67 -18.26
C ILE A 95 7.13 -0.74 -17.66
N ARG A 96 6.22 -1.61 -18.13
CA ARG A 96 6.07 -3.02 -17.71
C ARG A 96 5.92 -3.19 -16.20
N GLN A 97 5.19 -2.27 -15.56
CA GLN A 97 4.79 -2.39 -14.16
C GLN A 97 3.38 -2.98 -14.05
N PRO A 98 3.09 -3.77 -13.01
CA PRO A 98 1.74 -4.24 -12.76
C PRO A 98 0.82 -3.07 -12.42
N LEU A 99 -0.43 -3.13 -12.87
CA LEU A 99 -1.44 -2.15 -12.48
C LEU A 99 -1.94 -2.46 -11.05
N PRO A 100 -1.93 -1.47 -10.13
CA PRO A 100 -2.54 -1.60 -8.82
C PRO A 100 -4.01 -2.01 -8.89
N HIS A 101 -4.52 -2.65 -7.84
CA HIS A 101 -5.91 -3.13 -7.80
C HIS A 101 -6.92 -1.99 -7.87
N TRP A 102 -6.74 -0.93 -7.08
CA TRP A 102 -7.60 0.26 -7.10
C TRP A 102 -7.65 0.90 -8.50
N LEU A 103 -6.50 1.01 -9.17
CA LEU A 103 -6.44 1.65 -10.49
C LEU A 103 -7.15 0.83 -11.56
N ARG A 104 -7.08 -0.52 -11.49
CA ARG A 104 -7.84 -1.39 -12.39
C ARG A 104 -9.35 -1.19 -12.22
N ASN A 105 -9.82 -1.08 -10.98
CA ASN A 105 -11.24 -0.88 -10.70
C ASN A 105 -11.72 0.49 -11.22
N ASP A 106 -10.89 1.52 -11.10
CA ASP A 106 -11.21 2.88 -11.56
C ASP A 106 -11.20 3.01 -13.09
N VAL A 107 -10.28 2.34 -13.79
CA VAL A 107 -10.12 2.48 -15.25
C VAL A 107 -11.11 1.60 -16.03
N VAL A 108 -11.58 0.50 -15.45
CA VAL A 108 -12.57 -0.42 -16.07
C VAL A 108 -14.02 0.06 -15.90
N GLN A 109 -14.26 1.17 -15.19
CA GLN A 109 -15.57 1.84 -15.07
C GLN A 109 -15.91 2.79 -16.24
#